data_AF-W7VVW8-F1
#
_entry.id   AF-W7VVW8-F1
#
_cell.length_a   1.000
_cell.length_b   1.000
_cell.length_c   1.000
_cell.angle_alpha   90.00
_cell.angle_beta   90.00
_cell.angle_gamma   90.00
#
_symmetry.space_group_name_H-M   'P 1'
#
loop_
_entity.id
_entity.type
_entity.pdbx_description
1 polymer ?
#
loop_
_entity_poly.entity_id
_entity_poly.type
_entity_poly.pdbx_seq_one_letter_code
_entity_poly.pdbx_strand_id
1 'polypeptide(L)' 'MPLARERYFLVTLKSTLEQPAVQRLVSLLGSTTWARTLAGLPGYRATEPGAVLALTKVLPWWSYRSKH' A
#
# COMPACT_ATOMS: atom_id res chain seq x y z
N MET A 1 -14.33 -24.59 -1.28
CA MET A 1 -12.93 -24.11 -1.18
C MET A 1 -12.93 -22.80 -0.39
N PRO A 2 -12.10 -22.64 0.67
CA PRO A 2 -11.99 -21.36 1.37
C PRO A 2 -11.26 -20.33 0.49
N LEU A 3 -11.83 -19.13 0.37
CA LEU A 3 -11.26 -18.03 -0.41
C LEU A 3 -10.25 -17.27 0.45
N ALA A 4 -8.97 -17.31 0.08
CA ALA A 4 -7.97 -16.46 0.70
C ALA A 4 -8.16 -15.01 0.24
N ARG A 5 -8.03 -14.05 1.16
CA ARG A 5 -8.01 -12.63 0.84
C ARG A 5 -6.61 -12.08 1.06
N GLU A 6 -5.99 -11.64 -0.02
CA GLU A 6 -4.65 -11.07 0.00
C GLU A 6 -4.74 -9.54 0.14
N ARG A 7 -3.83 -8.97 0.95
CA ARG A 7 -3.66 -7.52 1.08
C ARG A 7 -2.28 -7.16 0.59
N TYR A 8 -2.22 -6.40 -0.50
CA TYR A 8 -0.98 -5.92 -1.09
C TYR A 8 -0.61 -4.53 -0.56
N PHE A 9 0.67 -4.34 -0.26
CA PHE A 9 1.22 -3.07 0.20
C PHE A 9 2.45 -2.71 -0.64
N LEU A 10 2.61 -1.43 -0.94
CA LEU A 10 3.87 -0.89 -1.45
C LEU A 10 4.69 -0.37 -0.27
N VAL A 11 5.89 -0.92 -0.06
CA VAL A 11 6.75 -0.57 1.08
C VAL A 11 7.68 0.57 0.71
N THR A 12 7.82 1.55 1.62
CA THR A 12 8.78 2.66 1.47
C THR A 12 9.35 3.05 2.83
N LEU A 13 10.56 3.63 2.83
CA LEU A 13 11.16 4.20 4.03
C LEU A 13 10.52 5.54 4.35
N LYS A 14 10.47 5.88 5.64
CA LYS A 14 9.89 7.16 6.09
C LYS A 14 10.60 8.36 5.47
N SER A 15 11.93 8.33 5.33
CA SER A 15 12.72 9.38 4.70
C SER A 15 12.44 9.52 3.19
N THR A 16 12.02 8.44 2.53
CA THR A 16 11.71 8.45 1.10
C THR A 16 10.33 9.02 0.81
N LEU A 17 9.41 9.02 1.80
CA LEU A 17 8.08 9.62 1.65
C LEU A 17 8.15 11.11 1.32
N GLU A 18 9.15 11.84 1.80
CA GLU A 18 9.28 13.29 1.56
C GLU A 18 9.72 13.60 0.12
N GLN A 19 10.17 12.60 -0.64
CA GLN A 19 10.60 12.80 -2.02
C GLN A 19 9.38 13.13 -2.91
N PRO A 20 9.46 14.18 -3.75
CA PRO A 20 8.35 14.58 -4.63
C PRO A 20 7.84 13.44 -5.52
N ALA A 21 8.73 12.59 -6.03
CA ALA A 21 8.37 11.44 -6.85
C ALA A 21 7.47 10.44 -6.09
N VAL A 22 7.75 10.21 -4.81
CA VAL A 22 7.00 9.28 -3.96
C VAL A 22 5.65 9.88 -3.57
N GLN A 23 5.60 11.18 -3.28
CA GLN A 23 4.33 11.89 -3.08
C GLN A 23 3.41 11.81 -4.31
N ARG A 24 3.99 11.95 -5.51
CA ARG A 24 3.25 11.79 -6.77
C ARG A 24 2.73 10.36 -6.94
N LEU A 25 3.54 9.35 -6.61
CA LEU A 25 3.12 7.96 -6.65
C LEU A 25 1.97 7.68 -5.67
N VAL A 26 2.08 8.15 -4.42
CA VAL A 26 1.01 8.02 -3.41
C VAL A 26 -0.28 8.67 -3.91
N SER A 27 -0.19 9.87 -4.47
CA SER A 27 -1.34 10.59 -5.05
C SER A 27 -1.96 9.84 -6.23
N LEU A 28 -1.14 9.27 -7.11
CA LEU A 28 -1.60 8.47 -8.24
C LEU A 28 -2.34 7.22 -7.77
N LEU A 29 -1.79 6.50 -6.79
CA LEU A 29 -2.43 5.34 -6.18
C LEU A 29 -3.72 5.73 -5.46
N GLY A 30 -3.81 6.90 -4.85
CA GLY A 30 -5.04 7.41 -4.24
C GLY A 30 -6.10 7.90 -5.23
N SER A 31 -5.79 7.96 -6.53
CA SER A 31 -6.71 8.54 -7.52
C SER A 31 -7.91 7.63 -7.82
N THR A 32 -9.04 8.26 -8.16
CA THR A 32 -10.22 7.54 -8.65
C THR A 32 -9.95 6.76 -9.93
N THR A 33 -9.02 7.24 -10.77
CA THR A 33 -8.61 6.57 -12.00
C THR A 33 -7.96 5.23 -11.67
N TRP A 34 -7.02 5.21 -10.71
CA TRP A 34 -6.40 3.97 -10.25
C TRP A 34 -7.42 3.00 -9.63
N ALA A 35 -8.31 3.51 -8.78
CA ALA A 35 -9.37 2.68 -8.18
C ALA A 35 -10.25 2.01 -9.24
N ARG A 36 -10.60 2.71 -10.33
CA ARG A 36 -11.34 2.14 -11.46
C ARG A 36 -10.54 1.09 -12.22
N THR A 37 -9.26 1.34 -12.46
CA THR A 37 -8.37 0.35 -13.09
C THR A 37 -8.32 -0.94 -12.28
N LEU A 38 -8.14 -0.83 -10.95
CA LEU A 38 -8.16 -1.99 -10.06
C LEU A 38 -9.50 -2.72 -10.05
N ALA A 39 -10.63 -2.00 -10.12
CA ALA A 39 -11.96 -2.60 -10.18
C ALA A 39 -12.21 -3.39 -11.47
N GLY A 40 -11.43 -3.14 -12.53
CA GLY A 40 -11.47 -3.91 -13.77
C GLY A 40 -10.72 -5.25 -13.69
N LEU A 41 -9.94 -5.49 -12.64
CA LEU A 41 -9.19 -6.73 -12.46
C LEU A 41 -10.03 -7.74 -11.64
N PRO A 42 -10.36 -8.92 -12.19
CA PRO A 42 -11.13 -9.93 -11.47
C PRO A 42 -10.46 -10.33 -10.15
N GLY A 43 -11.21 -10.30 -9.05
CA GLY A 43 -10.71 -10.68 -7.73
C GLY A 43 -9.92 -9.60 -6.99
N TYR A 44 -9.64 -8.45 -7.62
CA TYR A 44 -8.96 -7.32 -6.98
C TYR A 44 -9.95 -6.30 -6.44
N ARG A 45 -9.60 -5.69 -5.31
CA ARG A 45 -10.37 -4.60 -4.72
C ARG A 45 -9.42 -3.57 -4.13
N ALA A 46 -9.64 -2.30 -4.49
CA ALA A 46 -8.96 -1.19 -3.84
C ALA A 46 -9.37 -1.14 -2.36
N THR A 47 -8.41 -1.32 -1.46
CA THR A 47 -8.59 -1.21 -0.01
C THR A 47 -7.68 -0.08 0.46
N GLU A 48 -8.26 1.10 0.70
CA GLU A 48 -7.53 2.30 1.15
C GLU A 48 -6.36 2.69 0.22
N PRO A 49 -6.58 2.79 -1.11
CA PRO A 49 -5.50 3.02 -2.05
C PRO A 49 -4.87 4.41 -1.82
N GLY A 50 -3.54 4.50 -1.85
CA GLY A 50 -2.81 5.75 -1.56
C GLY A 50 -2.72 6.12 -0.06
N ALA A 51 -3.26 5.31 0.85
CA ALA A 51 -3.04 5.54 2.28
C ALA A 51 -1.59 5.17 2.68
N VAL A 52 -0.92 6.07 3.40
CA VAL A 52 0.38 5.79 4.02
C VAL A 52 0.15 5.14 5.38
N LEU A 53 0.51 3.86 5.49
CA LEU A 53 0.28 3.05 6.69
C LEU A 53 1.61 2.68 7.37
N ALA A 54 1.61 2.67 8.69
CA ALA A 54 2.74 2.12 9.45
C ALA A 54 2.69 0.58 9.39
N LEU A 55 3.76 -0.07 8.91
CA LEU A 55 3.79 -1.53 8.76
C LEU A 55 3.51 -2.28 10.07
N THR A 56 3.96 -1.76 11.20
CA THR A 56 3.68 -2.34 12.53
C THR A 56 2.20 -2.35 12.90
N LYS A 57 1.37 -1.49 12.31
CA LYS A 57 -0.09 -1.48 12.52
C LYS A 57 -0.81 -2.49 11.63
N VAL A 58 -0.32 -2.70 10.41
CA VAL A 58 -1.00 -3.54 9.40
C VAL A 58 -0.47 -4.97 9.34
N LEU A 59 0.76 -5.19 9.82
CA LEU A 59 1.44 -6.47 9.88
C LEU A 59 1.97 -6.66 11.32
N PRO A 60 1.20 -7.31 12.23
CA PRO A 60 1.58 -7.44 13.64
C PRO A 60 2.89 -8.20 13.87
N TRP A 61 3.26 -9.05 12.91
CA TRP A 61 4.49 -9.85 12.91
C TRP A 61 5.71 -9.09 12.35
N TRP A 62 5.53 -7.87 11.83
CA TRP A 62 6.60 -7.11 11.19
C TRP A 62 7.50 -6.41 12.21
N SER A 63 8.79 -6.72 12.17
CA SER A 63 9.85 -5.96 12.84
C SER A 63 10.81 -5.38 11.81
N TYR A 64 10.98 -4.05 11.82
CA TYR A 64 11.99 -3.41 10.99
C TYR A 64 13.34 -3.46 11.72
N ARG A 65 14.33 -4.07 11.06
CA ARG A 65 15.68 -4.40 11.54
C ARG A 65 16.16 -3.44 12.66
N SER A 66 16.24 -3.95 13.89
CA SER A 66 16.95 -3.26 14.97
C SER A 66 18.42 -3.16 14.55
N LYS A 67 18.93 -1.94 14.37
CA LYS A 67 20.37 -1.75 14.20
C LYS A 67 21.04 -2.19 15.51
N HIS A 68 21.87 -3.22 15.45
CA HIS A 68 23.02 -3.34 16.35
C HIS A 68 24.07 -2.31 15.92
#